data_AF-A0A9Q1CP93-F1
#
_entry.id   AF-A0A9Q1CP93-F1
#
_cell.length_a   1.000
_cell.length_b   1.000
_cell.length_c   1.000
_cell.angle_alpha   90.00
_cell.angle_beta   90.00
_cell.angle_gamma   90.00
#
_symmetry.space_group_name_H-M   'P 1'
#
loop_
_entity.id
_entity.type
_entity.pdbx_description
1 polymer ?
#
loop_
_entity_poly.entity_id
_entity_poly.type
_entity_poly.pdbx_seq_one_letter_code
_entity_poly.pdbx_strand_id
1 'polypeptide(L)'
;MRTSGVFCWFIGILMMCPSPTENNLDPCTPCKCTFYYGGVNVNCSNRLLYEIPENIPPNATILDLGINRLTQIPEKIFSKNAMLSTIFLHGNNIQSLGDDVFAGTKIQYM
;
A
#
# COMPACT_ATOMS: atom_id res chain seq x y z
N MET A 1 13.57 -0.41 -21.40
CA MET A 1 12.67 0.32 -22.32
C MET A 1 11.70 -0.69 -22.89
N ARG A 2 10.46 -0.74 -22.39
CA ARG A 2 9.43 -1.65 -22.91
C ARG A 2 8.26 -0.76 -23.32
N THR A 3 8.22 -0.42 -24.61
CA THR A 3 7.15 0.39 -25.20
C THR A 3 5.92 -0.49 -25.38
N SER A 4 4.98 -0.42 -24.44
CA SER A 4 3.63 -0.94 -24.67
C SER A 4 2.92 0.04 -25.60
N GLY A 5 2.87 -0.28 -26.89
CA GLY A 5 2.10 0.48 -27.86
C GLY A 5 0.62 0.31 -27.59
N VAL A 6 -0.06 1.39 -27.18
CA VAL A 6 -1.52 1.44 -27.04
C VAL A 6 -2.08 1.70 -28.43
N PHE A 7 -2.69 0.70 -29.07
CA PHE A 7 -3.36 0.88 -30.36
C PHE A 7 -4.77 1.41 -30.12
N CYS A 8 -4.98 2.70 -30.40
CA CYS A 8 -6.32 3.29 -30.42
C CYS A 8 -7.03 2.92 -31.73
N TRP A 9 -8.30 2.55 -31.64
CA TRP A 9 -9.13 2.21 -32.80
C TRP A 9 -10.09 3.36 -33.11
N PHE A 10 -10.37 3.58 -34.39
CA PHE A 10 -11.40 4.52 -34.82
C PHE A 10 -12.72 3.79 -35.01
N ILE A 11 -13.75 4.17 -34.25
CA ILE A 11 -15.14 3.80 -34.52
C ILE A 11 -15.86 5.09 -34.93
N GLY A 12 -15.98 5.33 -36.23
CA GLY A 12 -16.45 6.61 -36.76
C GLY A 12 -15.43 7.74 -36.59
N ILE A 13 -15.88 8.91 -36.11
CA ILE A 13 -15.01 10.10 -35.86
C ILE A 13 -14.38 10.05 -34.45
N LEU A 14 -14.83 9.14 -33.59
CA LEU A 14 -14.36 9.01 -32.22
C LEU A 14 -13.14 8.08 -32.15
N MET A 15 -12.03 8.62 -31.61
CA MET A 15 -10.85 7.84 -31.26
C MET A 15 -11.11 7.17 -29.91
N MET A 16 -11.27 5.85 -29.93
CA MET A 16 -11.38 5.03 -28.72
C MET A 16 -10.02 4.40 -28.49
N CYS A 17 -9.33 4.78 -27.42
CA CYS A 17 -8.21 4.00 -26.93
C CYS A 17 -8.74 3.09 -25.83
N PRO A 18 -8.74 1.76 -26.00
CA PRO A 18 -8.91 0.87 -24.85
C PRO A 18 -7.82 1.26 -23.85
N SER A 19 -8.21 1.71 -22.66
CA SER A 19 -7.27 1.79 -21.55
C SER A 19 -6.60 0.41 -21.43
N PRO A 20 -5.28 0.33 -21.19
CA PRO A 20 -4.64 -0.95 -20.96
C PRO A 20 -5.48 -1.69 -19.92
N THR A 21 -6.08 -2.81 -20.31
CA THR A 21 -6.74 -3.69 -19.35
C THR A 21 -5.65 -4.05 -18.36
N GLU A 22 -5.81 -3.61 -17.12
CA GLU A 22 -4.90 -3.81 -16.00
C GLU A 22 -4.92 -5.30 -15.61
N ASN A 23 -4.53 -6.18 -16.52
CA ASN A 23 -4.38 -7.60 -16.26
C ASN A 23 -2.99 -7.91 -15.67
N ASN A 24 -2.36 -6.91 -15.04
CA ASN A 24 -1.41 -7.11 -13.97
C ASN A 24 -2.11 -6.63 -12.71
N LEU A 25 -2.79 -7.54 -12.02
CA LEU A 25 -3.30 -7.28 -10.68
C LEU A 25 -2.09 -6.93 -9.82
N ASP A 26 -1.83 -5.65 -9.61
CA ASP A 26 -0.74 -5.22 -8.75
C ASP A 26 -0.98 -5.87 -7.38
N PRO A 27 -0.03 -6.69 -6.88
CA PRO A 27 -0.23 -7.53 -5.70
C PRO A 27 -0.41 -6.73 -4.40
N CYS A 28 -0.35 -5.39 -4.51
CA CYS A 28 -0.37 -4.43 -3.42
C CYS A 28 -1.62 -3.56 -3.41
N THR A 29 -2.59 -3.79 -4.30
CA THR A 29 -3.88 -3.06 -4.34
C THR A 29 -4.64 -3.28 -3.03
N PRO A 30 -5.16 -2.23 -2.35
CA PRO A 30 -5.39 -0.85 -2.81
C PRO A 30 -4.20 0.12 -2.68
N CYS A 31 -3.09 -0.33 -2.12
CA CYS A 31 -1.89 0.47 -1.88
C CYS A 31 -0.97 0.56 -3.11
N LYS A 32 -0.02 1.49 -3.06
CA LYS A 32 0.99 1.68 -4.11
C LYS A 32 2.32 1.17 -3.57
N CYS A 33 2.83 0.11 -4.17
CA CYS A 33 4.11 -0.46 -3.81
C CYS A 33 5.22 0.08 -4.72
N THR A 34 6.36 0.44 -4.12
CA THR A 34 7.59 0.81 -4.83
C THR A 34 8.67 -0.19 -4.45
N PHE A 35 9.14 -0.95 -5.43
CA PHE A 35 10.15 -2.00 -5.24
C PHE A 35 11.56 -1.43 -5.44
N TYR A 36 12.48 -1.83 -4.57
CA TYR A 36 13.90 -1.50 -4.68
C TYR A 36 14.76 -2.68 -4.23
N TYR A 37 16.08 -2.55 -4.34
CA TYR A 37 17.00 -3.63 -3.99
C TYR A 37 16.92 -3.96 -2.49
N GLY A 38 16.36 -5.13 -2.17
CA GLY A 38 16.26 -5.62 -0.79
C GLY A 38 15.04 -5.13 0.00
N GLY A 39 14.03 -4.52 -0.63
CA GLY A 39 12.82 -4.12 0.11
C GLY A 39 11.70 -3.52 -0.74
N VAL A 40 10.58 -3.26 -0.07
CA VAL A 40 9.38 -2.64 -0.67
C VAL A 40 8.88 -1.50 0.21
N ASN A 41 8.66 -0.34 -0.40
CA ASN A 41 7.94 0.76 0.22
C ASN A 41 6.45 0.64 -0.14
N VAL A 42 5.59 0.55 0.86
CA VAL A 42 4.15 0.38 0.72
C VAL A 42 3.48 1.69 1.13
N ASN A 43 2.96 2.43 0.15
CA ASN A 43 2.20 3.64 0.40
C ASN A 43 0.70 3.33 0.34
N CYS A 44 0.03 3.45 1.48
CA CYS A 44 -1.40 3.31 1.69
C CYS A 44 -2.06 4.64 2.15
N SER A 45 -1.35 5.77 2.09
CA SER A 45 -1.84 7.04 2.64
C SER A 45 -2.99 7.65 1.83
N ASN A 46 -3.85 8.42 2.51
CA ASN A 46 -4.98 9.15 1.94
C ASN A 46 -5.94 8.29 1.11
N ARG A 47 -6.36 7.14 1.67
CA ARG A 47 -7.21 6.14 1.00
C ARG A 47 -8.52 5.83 1.72
N LEU A 48 -8.86 6.60 2.74
CA LEU A 48 -10.06 6.38 3.57
C LEU A 48 -10.12 4.98 4.18
N LEU A 49 -8.95 4.41 4.52
CA LEU A 49 -8.87 3.08 5.12
C LEU A 49 -9.41 3.13 6.55
N TYR A 50 -10.33 2.21 6.86
CA TYR A 50 -10.84 1.98 8.21
C TYR A 50 -10.11 0.85 8.93
N GLU A 51 -9.41 0.02 8.14
CA GLU A 51 -8.72 -1.19 8.57
C GLU A 51 -7.36 -1.29 7.87
N ILE A 52 -6.43 -2.01 8.47
CA ILE A 52 -5.10 -2.25 7.86
C ILE A 52 -5.28 -3.30 6.75
N PRO A 53 -4.77 -3.06 5.52
CA PRO A 53 -4.89 -4.02 4.43
C PRO A 53 -4.09 -5.29 4.71
N GLU A 54 -4.64 -6.46 4.38
CA GLU A 54 -3.97 -7.75 4.61
C GLU A 54 -2.83 -8.03 3.61
N ASN A 55 -2.86 -7.37 2.45
CA ASN A 55 -1.93 -7.61 1.34
C ASN A 55 -0.64 -6.78 1.47
N ILE A 56 -0.01 -6.78 2.65
CA ILE A 56 1.28 -6.12 2.85
C ILE A 56 2.40 -7.12 2.50
N PRO A 57 3.27 -6.83 1.51
CA PRO A 57 4.37 -7.71 1.16
C PRO A 57 5.26 -8.06 2.37
N PRO A 58 5.71 -9.32 2.52
CA PRO A 58 6.51 -9.73 3.68
C PRO A 58 7.88 -9.03 3.76
N ASN A 59 8.40 -8.59 2.61
CA ASN A 59 9.63 -7.80 2.49
C ASN A 59 9.36 -6.28 2.49
N ALA A 60 8.19 -5.84 2.94
CA ALA A 60 7.91 -4.43 3.18
C ALA A 60 8.84 -3.89 4.26
N THR A 61 9.46 -2.76 3.97
CA THR A 61 10.39 -2.07 4.88
C THR A 61 9.76 -0.81 5.45
N ILE A 62 8.96 -0.12 4.65
CA ILE A 62 8.26 1.10 5.03
C ILE A 62 6.79 0.93 4.68
N LEU A 63 5.92 1.20 5.63
CA LEU A 63 4.47 1.20 5.46
C LEU A 63 3.90 2.56 5.85
N ASP A 64 3.34 3.27 4.88
CA ASP A 64 2.66 4.54 5.11
C ASP A 64 1.14 4.36 5.12
N LEU A 65 0.54 4.40 6.31
CA LEU A 65 -0.91 4.36 6.54
C LEU A 65 -1.46 5.74 6.94
N GLY A 66 -0.71 6.81 6.67
CA GLY A 66 -1.08 8.17 7.05
C GLY A 66 -2.36 8.68 6.40
N ILE A 67 -3.03 9.63 7.04
CA ILE A 67 -4.23 10.33 6.54
C ILE A 67 -5.33 9.31 6.18
N ASN A 68 -5.67 8.44 7.12
CA ASN A 68 -6.72 7.43 6.98
C ASN A 68 -7.72 7.55 8.14
N ARG A 69 -8.58 6.56 8.33
CA ARG A 69 -9.63 6.54 9.37
C ARG A 69 -9.48 5.33 10.29
N LEU A 70 -8.24 4.86 10.46
CA LEU A 70 -7.94 3.75 11.35
C LEU A 70 -8.30 4.14 12.78
N THR A 71 -9.08 3.28 13.44
CA THR A 71 -9.49 3.47 14.84
C THR A 71 -8.78 2.52 15.79
N GLN A 72 -8.29 1.39 15.29
CA GLN A 72 -7.64 0.35 16.08
C GLN A 72 -6.50 -0.28 15.28
N ILE A 73 -5.46 -0.73 15.96
CA ILE A 73 -4.41 -1.57 15.36
C ILE A 73 -4.43 -2.93 16.05
N PRO A 74 -4.81 -4.01 15.35
CA PRO A 74 -4.86 -5.36 15.94
C PRO A 74 -3.49 -5.86 16.35
N GLU A 75 -3.46 -6.69 17.39
CA GLU A 75 -2.26 -7.42 17.82
C GLU A 75 -1.66 -8.23 16.68
N LYS A 76 -0.32 -8.27 16.62
CA LYS A 76 0.44 -9.13 15.69
C LYS A 76 0.13 -8.92 14.20
N ILE A 77 -0.54 -7.83 13.81
CA ILE A 77 -0.89 -7.55 12.42
C ILE A 77 0.33 -7.47 11.50
N PHE A 78 1.47 -7.01 12.02
CA PHE A 78 2.74 -6.90 11.29
C PHE A 78 3.72 -8.05 11.55
N SER A 79 3.29 -9.12 12.24
CA SER A 79 4.17 -10.24 12.60
C SER A 79 4.80 -10.96 11.40
N LYS A 80 4.14 -10.89 10.24
CA LYS A 80 4.60 -11.48 8.97
C LYS A 80 5.61 -10.59 8.24
N ASN A 81 5.72 -9.32 8.62
CA ASN A 81 6.55 -8.31 7.96
C ASN A 81 7.83 -8.07 8.77
N ALA A 82 8.67 -9.10 8.89
CA ALA A 82 9.87 -9.06 9.72
C ALA A 82 10.91 -8.01 9.28
N MET A 83 10.80 -7.50 8.05
CA MET A 83 11.68 -6.45 7.50
C MET A 83 11.13 -5.03 7.72
N LEU A 84 9.94 -4.90 8.30
CA LEU A 84 9.27 -3.62 8.50
C LEU A 84 10.05 -2.79 9.52
N SER A 85 10.65 -1.71 9.06
CA SER A 85 11.45 -0.83 9.90
C SER A 85 10.70 0.43 10.29
N THR A 86 9.82 0.95 9.43
CA THR A 86 9.10 2.20 9.65
C THR A 86 7.61 2.05 9.31
N ILE A 87 6.75 2.58 10.19
CA ILE A 87 5.31 2.67 9.97
C ILE A 87 4.86 4.11 10.22
N PHE A 88 4.18 4.73 9.26
CA PHE A 88 3.54 6.03 9.43
C PHE A 88 2.04 5.86 9.69
N LEU A 89 1.56 6.47 10.78
CA LEU A 89 0.17 6.36 11.23
C LEU A 89 -0.50 7.73 11.45
N HIS A 90 0.13 8.83 11.05
CA HIS A 90 -0.39 10.17 11.26
C HIS A 90 -1.75 10.41 10.62
N GLY A 91 -2.50 11.38 11.15
CA GLY A 91 -3.80 11.75 10.58
C GLY A 91 -4.81 10.59 10.59
N ASN A 92 -4.65 9.62 11.49
CA ASN A 92 -5.66 8.60 11.80
C ASN A 92 -6.38 8.94 13.12
N ASN A 93 -7.34 8.11 13.51
CA ASN A 93 -8.17 8.30 14.69
C ASN A 93 -8.02 7.13 15.68
N ILE A 94 -6.78 6.66 15.86
CA ILE A 94 -6.45 5.44 16.61
C ILE A 94 -6.75 5.64 18.09
N GLN A 95 -7.64 4.81 18.63
CA GLN A 95 -8.05 4.79 20.03
C GLN A 95 -7.47 3.60 20.79
N SER A 96 -7.19 2.49 20.09
CA SER A 96 -6.60 1.29 20.67
C SER A 96 -5.44 0.77 19.83
N LEU A 97 -4.42 0.29 20.53
CA LEU A 97 -3.27 -0.41 19.98
C LEU A 97 -3.22 -1.77 20.65
N GLY A 98 -3.13 -2.84 19.86
CA GLY A 98 -2.91 -4.17 20.38
C GLY A 98 -1.54 -4.29 21.05
N ASP A 99 -1.44 -5.27 21.95
CA ASP A 99 -0.17 -5.71 22.51
C ASP A 99 0.80 -6.17 21.40
N ASP A 100 2.09 -5.89 21.61
CA ASP A 100 3.21 -6.31 20.76
C ASP A 100 3.12 -5.93 19.27
N VAL A 101 2.24 -4.99 18.90
CA VAL A 101 2.09 -4.49 17.51
C VAL A 101 3.43 -4.03 16.91
N PHE A 102 4.33 -3.54 17.76
CA PHE A 102 5.59 -2.93 17.35
C PHE A 102 6.83 -3.74 17.71
N ALA A 103 6.66 -5.00 18.15
CA ALA A 103 7.78 -5.88 18.47
C ALA A 103 8.67 -6.09 17.22
N GLY A 104 9.75 -5.32 17.11
CA GLY A 104 10.69 -5.35 15.99
C GLY A 104 10.66 -4.15 15.03
N THR A 105 9.79 -3.15 15.23
CA THR A 105 9.66 -1.99 14.32
C THR A 105 10.13 -0.69 15.00
N LYS A 106 10.82 0.20 14.25
CA LYS A 106 11.12 1.56 14.73
C LYS A 106 9.96 2.47 14.33
N ILE A 107 9.02 2.71 15.25
CA ILE A 107 7.95 3.66 14.99
C ILE A 107 8.53 5.07 14.89
N GLN A 108 8.18 5.79 13.83
CA GLN A 108 8.26 7.25 13.80
C GLN A 108 6.83 7.81 13.87
N TYR A 109 6.49 8.35 15.04
CA TYR A 109 5.30 9.19 15.22
C TYR A 109 5.59 10.56 14.58
N MET A 110 5.20 10.72 13.31
CA MET A 110 5.03 12.01 12.66
C MET A 110 3.81 11.95 11.77
#